data_AF-A0A368GSW0-F1
#
_entry.id   AF-A0A368GSW0-F1
#
_cell.length_a   1.000
_cell.length_b   1.000
_cell.length_c   1.000
_cell.angle_alpha   90.00
_cell.angle_beta   90.00
_cell.angle_gamma   90.00
#
_symmetry.space_group_name_H-M   'P 1'
#
loop_
_entity.id
_entity.type
_entity.pdbx_description
1 polymer ?
#
loop_
_entity_poly.entity_id
_entity_poly.type
_entity_poly.pdbx_seq_one_letter_code
_entity_poly.pdbx_strand_id
1 'polypeptide(L)'
;LSLDDLDVLAEWSINFCPVLLCKSTGVILHFQILDGEWKNVSLHSIPHIAECVQHVDLSWLPALFLVIFCPLTLYDLYRSEHARASCHSPVTYRILICVLLVIDLSCSFFHNAYSYLLLNRKNTLHYLVGDCAQYIGLCLALTLLIACRNRGIVTSGVLFNYWLLMVLCGLPELRFLLERHFSAGVESDLHFCLYMVYYPLACLELVLSCFADTPSGAFIGKQTCPELSTSFLNQITFNWFTGLAVKGYKKPLERDDLWGLNERDSASNLIPQFNHYFKPELQKCQDEGRKKQDSVTKRHQPSVLVALFKTYKFSFISGALLKLIFDLLQFVAPALLKQLIGFIQDRSQPMWVGIAIASSIFIVAVFQSMILHQYFHLMFRLGMNIRSVLTSAVYSKAMNLSNNARKNRTTGEIVNLMSVDIQRLQDMTTFVMLFWSAPLQAMVLVQVLLSIVFLWRILGVAVIAGLVILVAMVPFNSYISVKMRECQVTQMRHKDERMKLMSEILNGIKVLKLYAWEKSMQSTRQQIVELS
;
A
#
# COMPACT_ATOMS: atom_id res chain seq x y z
N LEU A 1 -2.96 -46.10 -27.86
CA LEU A 1 -2.68 -46.15 -26.42
C LEU A 1 -3.92 -45.63 -25.72
N SER A 2 -4.52 -46.47 -24.89
CA SER A 2 -5.81 -46.28 -24.23
C SER A 2 -5.74 -45.21 -23.14
N LEU A 3 -6.92 -44.70 -22.76
CA LEU A 3 -7.13 -43.66 -21.74
C LEU A 3 -6.54 -43.99 -20.34
N ASP A 4 -6.08 -45.22 -20.10
CA ASP A 4 -5.54 -45.66 -18.81
C ASP A 4 -4.12 -45.11 -18.50
N ASP A 5 -3.36 -44.69 -19.53
CA ASP A 5 -1.99 -44.17 -19.31
C ASP A 5 -1.97 -42.69 -18.85
N LEU A 6 -3.09 -41.96 -18.92
CA LEU A 6 -3.18 -40.59 -18.39
C LEU A 6 -3.47 -40.53 -16.89
N ASP A 7 -4.07 -41.58 -16.32
CA ASP A 7 -4.38 -41.64 -14.88
C ASP A 7 -3.13 -41.90 -14.03
N VAL A 8 -2.13 -42.60 -14.58
CA VAL A 8 -0.86 -42.89 -13.87
C VAL A 8 0.02 -41.64 -13.74
N LEU A 9 -0.06 -40.69 -14.68
CA LEU A 9 0.62 -39.39 -14.55
C LEU A 9 -0.13 -38.42 -13.62
N ALA A 10 -1.45 -38.57 -13.47
CA ALA A 10 -2.25 -37.81 -12.51
C ALA A 10 -1.96 -38.26 -11.07
N GLU A 11 -1.75 -39.55 -10.81
CA GLU A 11 -1.40 -40.06 -9.46
C GLU A 11 -0.04 -39.56 -8.94
N TRP A 12 0.94 -39.30 -9.81
CA TRP A 12 2.24 -38.77 -9.38
C TRP A 12 2.25 -37.26 -9.12
N SER A 13 1.32 -36.50 -9.70
CA SER A 13 1.17 -35.05 -9.44
C SER A 13 0.40 -34.75 -8.15
N ILE A 14 -0.30 -35.72 -7.57
CA ILE A 14 -1.20 -35.53 -6.42
C ILE A 14 -0.47 -35.59 -5.06
N ASN A 15 0.76 -36.09 -5.00
CA ASN A 15 1.47 -36.30 -3.73
C ASN A 15 2.31 -35.10 -3.23
N PHE A 16 2.24 -33.92 -3.86
CA PHE A 16 3.04 -32.74 -3.47
C PHE A 16 2.23 -31.43 -3.46
N CYS A 17 1.03 -31.40 -2.88
CA CYS A 17 0.40 -30.15 -2.44
C CYS A 17 -0.80 -30.42 -1.48
N PRO A 18 -0.75 -30.01 -0.20
CA PRO A 18 -1.82 -30.30 0.75
C PRO A 18 -3.02 -29.33 0.70
N VAL A 19 -3.22 -28.57 -0.38
CA VAL A 19 -4.22 -27.47 -0.43
C VAL A 19 -5.62 -27.90 -0.93
N LEU A 20 -5.88 -29.18 -1.22
CA LEU A 20 -7.13 -29.57 -1.90
C LEU A 20 -7.77 -30.89 -1.41
N LEU A 21 -7.64 -31.21 -0.12
CA LEU A 21 -8.35 -32.33 0.51
C LEU A 21 -9.69 -31.89 1.11
N CYS A 22 -10.62 -31.45 0.26
CA CYS A 22 -12.04 -31.47 0.59
C CYS A 22 -12.84 -31.80 -0.68
N LYS A 23 -12.86 -33.09 -1.04
CA LYS A 23 -13.71 -33.61 -2.12
C LYS A 23 -14.60 -34.70 -1.55
N SER A 24 -15.86 -34.34 -1.29
CA SER A 24 -16.97 -35.27 -1.49
C SER A 24 -18.11 -34.50 -2.17
N THR A 25 -18.44 -34.96 -3.37
CA THR A 25 -19.58 -34.61 -4.23
C THR A 25 -19.57 -33.27 -5.00
N GLY A 26 -19.54 -33.38 -6.33
CA GLY A 26 -20.36 -32.54 -7.21
C GLY A 26 -19.79 -31.20 -7.69
N VAL A 27 -19.43 -31.18 -8.98
CA VAL A 27 -19.18 -30.02 -9.85
C VAL A 27 -20.02 -28.78 -9.50
N ILE A 28 -19.37 -27.74 -8.99
CA ILE A 28 -19.50 -26.28 -9.24
C ILE A 28 -18.62 -25.61 -8.18
N LEU A 29 -17.76 -24.66 -8.57
CA LEU A 29 -17.02 -23.77 -7.66
C LEU A 29 -18.02 -22.95 -6.83
N HIS A 30 -18.56 -23.54 -5.77
CA HIS A 30 -19.20 -22.84 -4.68
C HIS A 30 -18.18 -22.86 -3.54
N PHE A 31 -17.62 -21.69 -3.20
CA PHE A 31 -16.94 -21.49 -1.93
C PHE A 31 -18.00 -21.68 -0.82
N GLN A 32 -18.28 -22.93 -0.43
CA GLN A 32 -19.07 -23.23 0.76
C GLN A 32 -18.14 -23.17 1.96
N ILE A 33 -17.90 -21.95 2.43
CA ILE A 33 -17.19 -21.65 3.69
C ILE A 33 -17.99 -22.16 4.91
N LEU A 34 -19.27 -22.42 4.70
CA LEU A 34 -20.25 -22.83 5.70
C LEU A 34 -20.71 -24.26 5.37
N ASP A 35 -20.88 -25.08 6.39
CA ASP A 35 -21.26 -26.49 6.26
C ASP A 35 -22.58 -26.70 5.48
N GLY A 36 -22.88 -27.93 5.08
CA GLY A 36 -24.07 -28.26 4.28
C GLY A 36 -25.41 -28.11 5.02
N GLU A 37 -25.41 -28.19 6.36
CA GLU A 37 -26.60 -28.33 7.21
C GLU A 37 -27.31 -27.02 7.64
N TRP A 38 -26.94 -25.88 7.07
CA TRP A 38 -27.21 -24.56 7.67
C TRP A 38 -28.60 -24.04 7.37
N LYS A 39 -29.23 -24.67 6.39
CA LYS A 39 -30.63 -24.50 6.08
C LYS A 39 -31.54 -25.04 7.18
N ASN A 40 -31.04 -25.90 8.08
CA ASN A 40 -31.82 -26.55 9.14
C ASN A 40 -31.44 -26.09 10.57
N VAL A 41 -30.47 -25.19 10.70
CA VAL A 41 -29.98 -24.66 11.99
C VAL A 41 -30.89 -23.52 12.46
N SER A 42 -31.21 -23.48 13.76
CA SER A 42 -32.19 -22.55 14.33
C SER A 42 -31.87 -21.08 14.03
N LEU A 43 -32.90 -20.23 13.91
CA LEU A 43 -32.84 -18.80 13.54
C LEU A 43 -31.90 -17.93 14.44
N HIS A 44 -31.36 -18.50 15.52
CA HIS A 44 -30.50 -17.84 16.51
C HIS A 44 -29.07 -18.40 16.61
N SER A 45 -28.80 -19.59 16.08
CA SER A 45 -27.48 -20.22 16.19
C SER A 45 -26.63 -19.87 14.97
N ILE A 46 -25.44 -19.34 15.24
CA ILE A 46 -24.42 -19.04 14.23
C ILE A 46 -23.75 -20.38 13.87
N PRO A 47 -23.90 -20.90 12.64
CA PRO A 47 -22.75 -21.35 11.87
C PRO A 47 -21.40 -21.81 12.44
N HIS A 48 -21.05 -23.09 12.28
CA HIS A 48 -19.67 -23.59 12.40
C HIS A 48 -18.91 -23.73 11.07
N ILE A 49 -17.91 -22.90 10.79
CA ILE A 49 -17.06 -23.11 9.59
C ILE A 49 -16.61 -24.59 9.52
N ALA A 50 -16.72 -25.19 8.33
CA ALA A 50 -16.46 -26.62 8.15
C ALA A 50 -15.11 -27.02 8.77
N GLU A 51 -15.07 -28.15 9.49
CA GLU A 51 -13.91 -28.55 10.30
C GLU A 51 -12.59 -28.55 9.49
N CYS A 52 -12.62 -29.00 8.24
CA CYS A 52 -11.45 -28.98 7.35
C CYS A 52 -10.96 -27.57 7.03
N VAL A 53 -11.87 -26.63 6.77
CA VAL A 53 -11.54 -25.24 6.42
C VAL A 53 -10.95 -24.53 7.65
N GLN A 54 -11.52 -24.78 8.82
CA GLN A 54 -11.08 -24.19 10.07
C GLN A 54 -9.67 -24.64 10.48
N HIS A 55 -9.40 -25.95 10.40
CA HIS A 55 -8.15 -26.51 10.91
C HIS A 55 -7.02 -26.58 9.87
N VAL A 56 -7.32 -26.60 8.57
CA VAL A 56 -6.32 -26.68 7.50
C VAL A 56 -6.20 -25.34 6.75
N ASP A 57 -7.27 -24.83 6.15
CA ASP A 57 -7.13 -23.66 5.28
C ASP A 57 -6.79 -22.37 6.05
N LEU A 58 -7.43 -22.14 7.20
CA LEU A 58 -7.18 -20.96 8.02
C LEU A 58 -5.83 -21.02 8.75
N SER A 59 -5.33 -22.21 9.10
CA SER A 59 -4.04 -22.38 9.78
C SER A 59 -2.85 -22.23 8.82
N TRP A 60 -3.01 -22.60 7.55
CA TRP A 60 -1.98 -22.44 6.51
C TRP A 60 -1.85 -21.01 6.01
N LEU A 61 -2.92 -20.22 6.02
CA LEU A 61 -2.94 -18.86 5.45
C LEU A 61 -1.87 -17.93 6.06
N PRO A 62 -1.72 -17.81 7.41
CA PRO A 62 -0.63 -17.06 8.01
C PRO A 62 0.76 -17.59 7.68
N ALA A 63 0.94 -18.91 7.65
CA ALA A 63 2.23 -19.54 7.36
C ALA A 63 2.66 -19.27 5.91
N LEU A 64 1.75 -19.42 4.95
CA LEU A 64 1.98 -19.11 3.54
C LEU A 64 2.29 -17.63 3.33
N PHE A 65 1.55 -16.74 4.00
CA PHE A 65 1.83 -15.30 3.98
C PHE A 65 3.27 -15.01 4.43
N LEU A 66 3.69 -15.58 5.57
CA LEU A 66 5.03 -15.35 6.08
C LEU A 66 6.11 -15.89 5.12
N VAL A 67 5.92 -17.07 4.53
CA VAL A 67 6.87 -17.65 3.56
C VAL A 67 6.99 -16.79 2.31
N ILE A 68 5.88 -16.30 1.76
CA ILE A 68 5.86 -15.46 0.55
C ILE A 68 6.56 -14.11 0.78
N PHE A 69 6.33 -13.47 1.94
CA PHE A 69 6.86 -12.14 2.24
C PHE A 69 8.18 -12.13 3.03
N CYS A 70 8.65 -13.30 3.48
CA CYS A 70 9.94 -13.47 4.16
C CYS A 70 11.13 -12.89 3.37
N PRO A 71 11.27 -13.09 2.04
CA PRO A 71 12.38 -12.53 1.27
C PRO A 71 12.52 -11.01 1.37
N LEU A 72 11.41 -10.28 1.54
CA LEU A 72 11.46 -8.82 1.73
C LEU A 72 12.13 -8.46 3.06
N THR A 73 11.75 -9.15 4.14
CA THR A 73 12.37 -8.92 5.46
C THR A 73 13.84 -9.31 5.48
N LEU A 74 14.22 -10.38 4.78
CA LEU A 74 15.62 -10.78 4.64
C LEU A 74 16.43 -9.79 3.81
N TYR A 75 15.82 -9.17 2.80
CA TYR A 75 16.44 -8.10 2.02
C TYR A 75 16.70 -6.85 2.87
N ASP A 76 15.70 -6.44 3.67
CA ASP A 76 15.84 -5.32 4.61
C ASP A 76 16.92 -5.63 5.66
N LEU A 77 16.96 -6.87 6.15
CA LEU A 77 17.96 -7.36 7.09
C LEU A 77 19.38 -7.34 6.49
N TYR A 78 19.54 -7.78 5.25
CA TYR A 78 20.82 -7.78 4.52
C TYR A 78 21.36 -6.36 4.36
N ARG A 79 20.47 -5.39 4.11
CA ARG A 79 20.83 -3.98 3.92
C ARG A 79 21.10 -3.25 5.25
N SER A 80 20.58 -3.76 6.37
CA SER A 80 20.68 -3.10 7.67
C SER A 80 22.06 -3.30 8.34
N GLU A 81 22.67 -2.17 8.73
CA GLU A 81 23.90 -2.10 9.52
C GLU A 81 23.66 -1.38 10.87
N HIS A 82 22.53 -1.66 11.53
CA HIS A 82 22.24 -1.03 12.83
C HIS A 82 22.78 -1.85 14.01
N ALA A 83 23.03 -1.15 15.12
CA ALA A 83 23.43 -1.76 16.39
C ALA A 83 22.29 -2.61 16.98
N ARG A 84 22.64 -3.66 17.74
CA ARG A 84 21.66 -4.58 18.36
C ARG A 84 20.60 -3.83 19.17
N ALA A 85 19.38 -4.35 19.20
CA ALA A 85 18.32 -3.82 20.06
C ALA A 85 18.64 -4.02 21.56
N SER A 86 18.11 -3.14 22.42
CA SER A 86 18.36 -3.18 23.86
C SER A 86 17.74 -4.43 24.50
N CYS A 87 18.33 -4.90 25.61
CA CYS A 87 17.90 -6.12 26.30
C CYS A 87 16.47 -6.01 26.85
N HIS A 88 16.03 -4.81 27.27
CA HIS A 88 14.70 -4.55 27.84
C HIS A 88 13.70 -3.99 26.82
N SER A 89 13.91 -4.23 25.52
CA SER A 89 12.97 -3.81 24.47
C SER A 89 11.78 -4.79 24.37
N PRO A 90 10.61 -4.34 23.86
CA PRO A 90 9.48 -5.22 23.56
C PRO A 90 9.87 -6.44 22.71
N VAL A 91 10.85 -6.36 21.80
CA VAL A 91 11.42 -7.52 21.06
C VAL A 91 11.80 -8.69 21.97
N THR A 92 12.41 -8.44 23.13
CA THR A 92 12.85 -9.52 24.01
C THR A 92 11.66 -10.28 24.58
N TYR A 93 10.60 -9.56 24.98
CA TYR A 93 9.36 -10.18 25.45
C TYR A 93 8.65 -10.94 24.33
N ARG A 94 8.69 -10.42 23.10
CA ARG A 94 8.16 -11.11 21.91
C ARG A 94 8.93 -12.40 21.60
N ILE A 95 10.27 -12.37 21.65
CA ILE A 95 11.04 -13.62 21.49
C ILE A 95 10.68 -14.63 22.58
N LEU A 96 10.50 -14.19 23.83
CA LEU A 96 10.12 -15.08 24.93
C LEU A 96 8.73 -15.70 24.73
N ILE A 97 7.73 -14.90 24.36
CA ILE A 97 6.37 -15.40 24.10
C ILE A 97 6.34 -16.30 22.86
N CYS A 98 7.03 -15.93 21.78
CA CYS A 98 7.16 -16.78 20.61
C CYS A 98 7.82 -18.14 20.92
N VAL A 99 8.80 -18.19 21.84
CA VAL A 99 9.37 -19.46 22.32
C VAL A 99 8.34 -20.27 23.12
N LEU A 100 7.54 -19.64 23.99
CA LEU A 100 6.46 -20.32 24.70
C LEU A 100 5.40 -20.88 23.74
N LEU A 101 5.04 -20.13 22.70
CA LEU A 101 4.12 -20.58 21.65
C LEU A 101 4.65 -21.79 20.88
N VAL A 102 5.96 -21.82 20.57
CA VAL A 102 6.60 -22.99 19.93
C VAL A 102 6.56 -24.21 20.85
N ILE A 103 6.79 -24.03 22.16
CA ILE A 103 6.72 -25.13 23.15
C ILE A 103 5.30 -25.68 23.26
N ASP A 104 4.30 -24.81 23.37
CA ASP A 104 2.89 -25.18 23.46
C ASP A 104 2.44 -25.95 22.21
N LEU A 105 2.77 -25.44 21.01
CA LEU A 105 2.43 -26.09 19.75
C LEU A 105 3.17 -27.42 19.56
N SER A 106 4.40 -27.53 20.05
CA SER A 106 5.12 -28.83 20.08
C SER A 106 4.36 -29.85 20.93
N CYS A 107 3.85 -29.44 22.08
CA CYS A 107 3.05 -30.30 22.96
C CYS A 107 1.75 -30.76 22.27
N SER A 108 1.06 -29.84 21.56
CA SER A 108 -0.13 -30.16 20.76
C SER A 108 0.20 -31.17 19.65
N PHE A 109 1.29 -30.93 18.91
CA PHE A 109 1.74 -31.82 17.83
C PHE A 109 2.02 -33.24 18.33
N PHE A 110 2.76 -33.39 19.44
CA PHE A 110 3.05 -34.72 20.00
C PHE A 110 1.80 -35.43 20.50
N HIS A 111 0.85 -34.70 21.11
CA HIS A 111 -0.42 -35.27 21.54
C HIS A 111 -1.26 -35.76 20.35
N ASN A 112 -1.37 -34.94 19.31
CA ASN A 112 -2.11 -35.27 18.09
C ASN A 112 -1.45 -36.42 17.32
N ALA A 113 -0.11 -36.44 17.23
CA ALA A 113 0.64 -37.54 16.64
C ALA A 113 0.48 -38.86 17.42
N TYR A 114 0.54 -38.81 18.76
CA TYR A 114 0.28 -39.97 19.62
C TYR A 114 -1.13 -40.53 19.41
N SER A 115 -2.14 -39.66 19.37
CA SER A 115 -3.54 -40.07 19.18
C SER A 115 -3.83 -40.63 17.78
N TYR A 116 -3.11 -40.17 16.75
CA TYR A 116 -3.19 -40.72 15.41
C TYR A 116 -2.49 -42.08 15.31
N LEU A 117 -1.24 -42.16 15.77
CA LEU A 117 -0.39 -43.35 15.61
C LEU A 117 -0.75 -44.50 16.55
N LEU A 118 -1.02 -44.21 17.84
CA LEU A 118 -1.29 -45.25 18.85
C LEU A 118 -2.78 -45.52 19.06
N LEU A 119 -3.64 -44.50 18.98
CA LEU A 119 -5.09 -44.64 19.22
C LEU A 119 -5.90 -44.80 17.92
N ASN A 120 -5.23 -44.78 16.75
CA ASN A 120 -5.80 -44.95 15.41
C ASN A 120 -7.04 -44.06 15.12
N ARG A 121 -7.09 -42.87 15.74
CA ARG A 121 -8.17 -41.89 15.55
C ARG A 121 -7.91 -41.09 14.29
N LYS A 122 -8.47 -41.54 13.15
CA LYS A 122 -8.31 -40.92 11.83
C LYS A 122 -8.78 -39.45 11.76
N ASN A 123 -9.76 -39.06 12.57
CA ASN A 123 -10.27 -37.69 12.61
C ASN A 123 -9.21 -36.67 13.09
N THR A 124 -8.12 -37.13 13.72
CA THR A 124 -7.05 -36.25 14.23
C THR A 124 -6.04 -35.81 13.17
N LEU A 125 -6.14 -36.36 11.95
CA LEU A 125 -5.23 -36.03 10.84
C LEU A 125 -5.32 -34.53 10.47
N HIS A 126 -6.52 -33.95 10.50
CA HIS A 126 -6.72 -32.54 10.14
C HIS A 126 -6.00 -31.59 11.11
N TYR A 127 -6.05 -31.88 12.41
CA TYR A 127 -5.32 -31.13 13.45
C TYR A 127 -3.79 -31.26 13.27
N LEU A 128 -3.31 -32.47 12.98
CA LEU A 128 -1.88 -32.71 12.76
C LEU A 128 -1.32 -31.90 11.57
N VAL A 129 -2.08 -31.81 10.47
CA VAL A 129 -1.67 -31.06 9.27
C VAL A 129 -1.68 -29.54 9.52
N GLY A 130 -2.66 -29.04 10.30
CA GLY A 130 -2.70 -27.65 10.74
C GLY A 130 -1.54 -27.28 11.66
N ASP A 131 -1.28 -28.11 12.68
CA ASP A 131 -0.18 -27.93 13.63
C ASP A 131 1.18 -27.85 12.92
N CYS A 132 1.40 -28.70 11.89
CA CYS A 132 2.63 -28.65 11.08
C CYS A 132 2.85 -27.29 10.42
N ALA A 133 1.80 -26.71 9.82
CA ALA A 133 1.91 -25.44 9.11
C ALA A 133 2.17 -24.28 10.07
N GLN A 134 1.44 -24.23 11.19
CA GLN A 134 1.65 -23.24 12.23
C GLN A 134 3.05 -23.37 12.85
N TYR A 135 3.57 -24.59 13.02
CA TYR A 135 4.88 -24.84 13.59
C TYR A 135 6.00 -24.32 12.68
N ILE A 136 5.90 -24.58 11.37
CA ILE A 136 6.82 -24.03 10.37
C ILE A 136 6.76 -22.49 10.38
N GLY A 137 5.55 -21.92 10.43
CA GLY A 137 5.33 -20.48 10.51
C GLY A 137 5.97 -19.85 11.75
N LEU A 138 5.76 -20.41 12.94
CA LEU A 138 6.32 -19.91 14.19
C LEU A 138 7.83 -20.06 14.27
N CYS A 139 8.40 -21.16 13.78
CA CYS A 139 9.86 -21.31 13.70
C CYS A 139 10.46 -20.22 12.80
N LEU A 140 9.84 -19.96 11.65
CA LEU A 140 10.28 -18.89 10.76
C LEU A 140 10.11 -17.51 11.43
N ALA A 141 8.98 -17.24 12.08
CA ALA A 141 8.74 -15.99 12.80
C ALA A 141 9.77 -15.77 13.92
N LEU A 142 10.11 -16.82 14.68
CA LEU A 142 11.13 -16.78 15.74
C LEU A 142 12.51 -16.44 15.17
N THR A 143 12.92 -17.10 14.08
CA THR A 143 14.21 -16.80 13.44
C THR A 143 14.27 -15.36 12.94
N LEU A 144 13.19 -14.85 12.36
CA LEU A 144 13.09 -13.46 11.92
C LEU A 144 13.09 -12.48 13.09
N LEU A 145 12.43 -12.77 14.21
CA LEU A 145 12.45 -11.94 15.42
C LEU A 145 13.86 -11.85 16.01
N ILE A 146 14.57 -12.98 16.12
CA ILE A 146 15.96 -13.03 16.58
C ILE A 146 16.87 -12.25 15.63
N ALA A 147 16.68 -12.41 14.32
CA ALA A 147 17.44 -11.69 13.32
C ALA A 147 17.21 -10.17 13.40
N CYS A 148 15.95 -9.73 13.53
CA CYS A 148 15.59 -8.32 13.69
C CYS A 148 16.21 -7.73 14.97
N ARG A 149 16.18 -8.48 16.09
CA ARG A 149 16.85 -8.07 17.34
C ARG A 149 18.35 -7.87 17.15
N ASN A 150 19.01 -8.82 16.49
CA ASN A 150 20.45 -8.80 16.28
C ASN A 150 20.91 -7.67 15.35
N ARG A 151 20.06 -7.26 14.41
CA ARG A 151 20.33 -6.18 13.45
C ARG A 151 19.70 -4.84 13.83
N GLY A 152 19.01 -4.74 14.96
CA GLY A 152 18.44 -3.48 15.45
C GLY A 152 17.27 -2.93 14.64
N ILE A 153 16.55 -3.78 13.90
CA ILE A 153 15.37 -3.34 13.13
C ILE A 153 14.21 -3.12 14.11
N VAL A 154 13.71 -1.88 14.17
CA VAL A 154 12.72 -1.44 15.15
C VAL A 154 11.34 -2.06 14.93
N THR A 155 10.86 -2.19 13.69
CA THR A 155 9.63 -2.95 13.40
C THR A 155 9.66 -3.57 12.00
N SER A 156 9.12 -4.79 11.89
CA SER A 156 8.85 -5.45 10.62
C SER A 156 7.35 -5.50 10.38
N GLY A 157 6.90 -4.87 9.31
CA GLY A 157 5.49 -4.91 8.92
C GLY A 157 5.01 -6.32 8.56
N VAL A 158 5.88 -7.16 8.02
CA VAL A 158 5.54 -8.55 7.66
C VAL A 158 5.25 -9.37 8.93
N LEU A 159 6.06 -9.21 9.99
CA LEU A 159 5.81 -9.88 11.27
C LEU A 159 4.51 -9.39 11.92
N PHE A 160 4.23 -8.08 11.89
CA PHE A 160 2.95 -7.55 12.41
C PHE A 160 1.74 -8.14 11.68
N ASN A 161 1.78 -8.17 10.35
CA ASN A 161 0.69 -8.74 9.55
C ASN A 161 0.53 -10.25 9.77
N TYR A 162 1.64 -10.98 9.98
CA TYR A 162 1.59 -12.39 10.36
C TYR A 162 0.85 -12.61 11.68
N TRP A 163 1.21 -11.89 12.75
CA TRP A 163 0.53 -12.01 14.05
C TRP A 163 -0.94 -11.58 13.97
N LEU A 164 -1.25 -10.53 13.21
CA LEU A 164 -2.63 -10.10 12.97
C LEU A 164 -3.43 -11.22 12.30
N LEU A 165 -2.86 -11.84 11.27
CA LEU A 165 -3.51 -12.91 10.51
C LEU A 165 -3.67 -14.19 11.35
N MET A 166 -2.68 -14.53 12.19
CA MET A 166 -2.77 -15.62 13.16
C MET A 166 -3.96 -15.45 14.12
N VAL A 167 -4.12 -14.25 14.69
CA VAL A 167 -5.25 -13.96 15.59
C VAL A 167 -6.58 -14.00 14.84
N LEU A 168 -6.67 -13.38 13.65
CA LEU A 168 -7.90 -13.35 12.86
C LEU A 168 -8.32 -14.76 12.38
N CYS A 169 -7.37 -15.58 11.93
CA CYS A 169 -7.62 -16.95 11.48
C CYS A 169 -7.86 -17.93 12.63
N GLY A 170 -7.37 -17.66 13.85
CA GLY A 170 -7.62 -18.49 15.03
C GLY A 170 -8.98 -18.25 15.71
N LEU A 171 -9.65 -17.12 15.44
CA LEU A 171 -10.96 -16.79 16.04
C LEU A 171 -12.05 -17.86 15.82
N PRO A 172 -12.25 -18.40 14.61
CA PRO A 172 -13.23 -19.47 14.38
C PRO A 172 -12.96 -20.73 15.20
N GLU A 173 -11.69 -21.12 15.30
CA GLU A 173 -11.27 -22.31 16.02
C GLU A 173 -11.45 -22.16 17.54
N LEU A 174 -11.11 -21.01 18.10
CA LEU A 174 -11.41 -20.68 19.50
C LEU A 174 -12.90 -20.84 19.79
N ARG A 175 -13.75 -20.29 18.91
CA ARG A 175 -15.19 -20.32 19.08
C ARG A 175 -15.72 -21.75 19.05
N PHE A 176 -15.29 -22.55 18.07
CA PHE A 176 -15.70 -23.95 17.93
C PHE A 176 -15.34 -24.76 19.17
N LEU A 177 -14.11 -24.61 19.67
CA LEU A 177 -13.62 -25.30 20.86
C LEU A 177 -14.40 -24.91 22.13
N LEU A 178 -14.70 -23.62 22.31
CA LEU A 178 -15.55 -23.13 23.41
C LEU A 178 -16.97 -23.70 23.34
N GLU A 179 -17.60 -23.65 22.18
CA GLU A 179 -18.99 -24.09 22.00
C GLU A 179 -19.12 -25.61 22.21
N ARG A 180 -18.13 -26.40 21.76
CA ARG A 180 -18.04 -27.84 22.03
C ARG A 180 -17.87 -28.12 23.52
N HIS A 181 -16.99 -27.40 24.22
CA HIS A 181 -16.77 -27.61 25.65
C HIS A 181 -18.03 -27.29 26.49
N PHE A 182 -18.68 -26.15 26.22
CA PHE A 182 -19.88 -25.74 26.95
C PHE A 182 -21.12 -26.58 26.61
N SER A 183 -21.29 -26.99 25.34
CA SER A 183 -22.51 -27.70 24.91
C SER A 183 -22.48 -29.20 25.20
N ALA A 184 -21.30 -29.83 25.09
CA ALA A 184 -21.19 -31.28 25.22
C ALA A 184 -20.82 -31.76 26.63
N GLY A 185 -20.46 -30.85 27.55
CA GLY A 185 -20.10 -31.20 28.93
C GLY A 185 -18.95 -32.20 29.05
N VAL A 186 -18.10 -32.28 28.02
CA VAL A 186 -17.00 -33.24 27.91
C VAL A 186 -15.87 -32.82 28.84
N GLU A 187 -15.24 -33.79 29.54
CA GLU A 187 -14.02 -33.58 30.31
C GLU A 187 -12.97 -32.84 29.47
N SER A 188 -12.22 -31.94 30.09
CA SER A 188 -11.24 -31.09 29.40
C SER A 188 -10.18 -31.90 28.66
N ASP A 189 -10.36 -32.08 27.36
CA ASP A 189 -9.36 -32.67 26.45
C ASP A 189 -8.06 -31.83 26.51
N LEU A 190 -6.89 -32.49 26.53
CA LEU A 190 -5.59 -31.80 26.60
C LEU A 190 -5.40 -30.77 25.48
N HIS A 191 -5.90 -31.08 24.27
CA HIS A 191 -5.89 -30.18 23.12
C HIS A 191 -6.64 -28.86 23.39
N PHE A 192 -7.80 -28.92 24.07
CA PHE A 192 -8.55 -27.73 24.46
C PHE A 192 -7.74 -26.85 25.42
N CYS A 193 -7.11 -27.45 26.43
CA CYS A 193 -6.28 -26.73 27.39
C CYS A 193 -5.09 -26.02 26.73
N LEU A 194 -4.38 -26.70 25.82
CA LEU A 194 -3.26 -26.12 25.07
C LEU A 194 -3.73 -24.95 24.19
N TYR A 195 -4.82 -25.12 23.45
CA TYR A 195 -5.35 -24.04 22.60
C TYR A 195 -5.79 -22.80 23.39
N MET A 196 -6.36 -23.01 24.59
CA MET A 196 -6.75 -21.92 25.49
C MET A 196 -5.55 -21.16 26.09
N VAL A 197 -4.35 -21.76 26.09
CA VAL A 197 -3.10 -21.07 26.43
C VAL A 197 -2.49 -20.41 25.20
N TYR A 198 -2.49 -21.10 24.06
CA TYR A 198 -1.99 -20.64 22.78
C TYR A 198 -2.61 -19.31 22.32
N TYR A 199 -3.94 -19.24 22.26
CA TYR A 199 -4.65 -18.13 21.64
C TYR A 199 -4.45 -16.79 22.38
N PRO A 200 -4.52 -16.72 23.73
CA PRO A 200 -4.17 -15.51 24.48
C PRO A 200 -2.71 -15.09 24.32
N LEU A 201 -1.76 -16.04 24.24
CA LEU A 201 -0.35 -15.73 23.99
C LEU A 201 -0.13 -15.13 22.59
N ALA A 202 -0.82 -15.65 21.57
CA ALA A 202 -0.81 -15.07 20.22
C ALA A 202 -1.44 -13.66 20.19
N CYS A 203 -2.51 -13.41 20.96
CA CYS A 203 -3.08 -12.08 21.13
C CYS A 203 -2.09 -11.12 21.82
N LEU A 204 -1.38 -11.60 22.84
CA LEU A 204 -0.37 -10.81 23.56
C LEU A 204 0.80 -10.42 22.63
N GLU A 205 1.22 -11.31 21.74
CA GLU A 205 2.21 -11.01 20.68
C GLU A 205 1.75 -9.88 19.76
N LEU A 206 0.49 -9.93 19.31
CA LEU A 206 -0.07 -8.88 18.46
C LEU A 206 -0.08 -7.53 19.20
N VAL A 207 -0.48 -7.52 20.48
CA VAL A 207 -0.49 -6.32 21.32
C VAL A 207 0.92 -5.77 21.51
N LEU A 208 1.91 -6.63 21.81
CA LEU A 208 3.30 -6.21 21.95
C LEU A 208 3.88 -5.68 20.64
N SER A 209 3.46 -6.24 19.50
CA SER A 209 3.84 -5.78 18.17
C SER A 209 3.31 -4.38 17.82
N CYS A 210 2.32 -3.86 18.56
CA CYS A 210 1.84 -2.48 18.43
C CYS A 210 2.78 -1.45 19.06
N PHE A 211 3.68 -1.86 19.95
CA PHE A 211 4.64 -0.98 20.60
C PHE A 211 5.98 -0.97 19.85
N ALA A 212 6.65 0.18 19.83
CA ALA A 212 7.90 0.35 19.10
C ALA A 212 9.09 -0.16 19.92
N ASP A 213 10.03 -0.80 19.24
CA ASP A 213 11.23 -1.32 19.88
C ASP A 213 12.29 -0.24 20.11
N THR A 214 12.90 -0.24 21.31
CA THR A 214 13.94 0.73 21.65
C THR A 214 15.32 0.23 21.21
N PRO A 215 16.01 0.90 20.25
CA PRO A 215 17.36 0.48 19.83
C PRO A 215 18.37 0.71 20.96
N SER A 216 19.36 -0.19 21.08
CA SER A 216 20.43 -0.02 22.07
C SER A 216 21.38 1.07 21.59
N GLY A 217 21.40 2.21 22.27
CA GLY A 217 22.32 3.31 21.95
C GLY A 217 21.77 4.33 20.94
N ALA A 218 20.46 4.62 20.96
CA ALA A 218 19.91 5.72 20.18
C ALA A 218 20.75 6.99 20.39
N PHE A 219 21.38 7.48 19.32
CA PHE A 219 21.86 8.85 19.27
C PHE A 219 20.66 9.75 19.54
N ILE A 220 20.56 10.27 20.77
CA ILE A 220 19.64 11.33 21.15
C ILE A 220 20.22 12.62 20.55
N GLY A 221 20.26 12.68 19.21
CA GLY A 221 20.33 13.93 18.49
C GLY A 221 18.96 14.58 18.59
N LYS A 222 18.89 15.83 19.03
CA LYS A 222 17.65 16.54 19.42
C LYS A 222 16.55 16.63 18.33
N GLN A 223 16.77 16.17 17.09
CA GLN A 223 15.89 16.45 15.93
C GLN A 223 15.81 15.30 14.88
N THR A 224 15.86 14.02 15.26
CA THR A 224 15.59 12.93 14.30
C THR A 224 14.08 12.72 14.07
N CYS A 225 13.69 12.36 12.84
CA CYS A 225 12.30 12.07 12.51
C CYS A 225 11.84 10.76 13.18
N PRO A 226 10.69 10.75 13.90
CA PRO A 226 10.20 9.57 14.60
C PRO A 226 9.56 8.52 13.69
N GLU A 227 9.43 8.79 12.39
CA GLU A 227 8.78 7.87 11.46
C GLU A 227 9.40 6.47 11.51
N LEU A 228 10.72 6.36 11.47
CA LEU A 228 11.43 5.07 11.44
C LEU A 228 11.55 4.39 12.81
N SER A 229 11.38 5.15 13.90
CA SER A 229 11.49 4.65 15.27
C SER A 229 10.15 4.28 15.90
N THR A 230 9.05 4.43 15.17
CA THR A 230 7.69 4.12 15.64
C THR A 230 7.23 2.75 15.16
N SER A 231 6.18 2.22 15.78
CA SER A 231 5.66 0.90 15.43
C SER A 231 5.00 0.91 14.05
N PHE A 232 4.91 -0.26 13.42
CA PHE A 232 4.30 -0.40 12.10
C PHE A 232 2.85 0.13 12.04
N LEU A 233 2.05 -0.15 13.07
CA LEU A 233 0.69 0.39 13.18
C LEU A 233 0.69 1.92 13.28
N ASN A 234 1.62 2.48 14.05
CA ASN A 234 1.79 3.93 14.18
C ASN A 234 2.24 4.58 12.85
N GLN A 235 3.07 3.88 12.07
CA GLN A 235 3.45 4.30 10.72
C GLN A 235 2.27 4.33 9.75
N ILE A 236 1.43 3.28 9.73
CA ILE A 236 0.24 3.21 8.85
C ILE A 236 -0.80 4.27 9.22
N THR A 237 -1.04 4.46 10.52
CA THR A 237 -2.05 5.41 11.03
C THR A 237 -1.55 6.85 11.07
N PHE A 238 -0.27 7.09 10.73
CA PHE A 238 0.40 8.38 10.82
C PHE A 238 0.36 9.04 12.21
N ASN A 239 0.17 8.26 13.27
CA ASN A 239 0.02 8.82 14.62
C ASN A 239 1.33 9.43 15.17
N TRP A 240 2.49 9.12 14.56
CA TRP A 240 3.76 9.78 14.84
C TRP A 240 3.76 11.28 14.50
N PHE A 241 2.90 11.71 13.58
CA PHE A 241 2.71 13.12 13.23
C PHE A 241 1.85 13.89 14.24
N THR A 242 0.98 13.20 14.98
CA THR A 242 0.00 13.81 15.91
C THR A 242 0.67 14.77 16.91
N GLY A 243 1.84 14.41 17.46
CA GLY A 243 2.57 15.26 18.40
C GLY A 243 2.99 16.61 17.80
N LEU A 244 3.43 16.62 16.54
CA LEU A 244 3.79 17.85 15.83
C LEU A 244 2.56 18.68 15.46
N ALA A 245 1.47 18.03 15.06
CA ALA A 245 0.20 18.70 14.75
C ALA A 245 -0.38 19.42 15.98
N VAL A 246 -0.40 18.76 17.15
CA VAL A 246 -0.85 19.38 18.41
C VAL A 246 0.07 20.53 18.82
N LYS A 247 1.38 20.42 18.61
CA LYS A 247 2.32 21.51 18.85
C LYS A 247 2.05 22.71 17.95
N GLY A 248 1.74 22.47 16.67
CA GLY A 248 1.34 23.48 15.69
C GLY A 248 -0.01 24.14 15.98
N TYR A 249 -0.92 23.42 16.64
CA TYR A 249 -2.16 23.99 17.16
C TYR A 249 -1.91 24.92 18.36
N LYS A 250 -0.97 24.56 19.24
CA LYS A 250 -0.65 25.36 20.44
C LYS A 250 0.23 26.58 20.15
N LYS A 251 1.16 26.47 19.21
CA LYS A 251 2.06 27.56 18.79
C LYS A 251 2.37 27.48 17.30
N PRO A 252 2.58 28.62 16.61
CA PRO A 252 3.10 28.57 15.23
C PRO A 252 4.43 27.83 15.22
N LEU A 253 4.58 26.89 14.29
CA LEU A 253 5.78 26.06 14.18
C LEU A 253 6.95 26.88 13.63
N GLU A 254 8.09 26.79 14.31
CA GLU A 254 9.36 27.34 13.85
C GLU A 254 10.23 26.25 13.21
N ARG A 255 11.30 26.63 12.50
CA ARG A 255 12.20 25.66 11.85
C ARG A 255 12.82 24.67 12.83
N ASP A 256 13.12 25.14 14.05
CA ASP A 256 13.74 24.32 15.10
C ASP A 256 12.77 23.29 15.70
N ASP A 257 11.46 23.48 15.51
CA ASP A 257 10.43 22.54 15.94
C ASP A 257 10.23 21.37 14.96
N LEU A 258 10.77 21.48 13.74
CA LEU A 258 10.66 20.46 12.71
C LEU A 258 11.75 19.39 12.88
N TRP A 259 11.42 18.17 12.47
CA TRP A 259 12.39 17.09 12.43
C TRP A 259 13.33 17.22 11.24
N GLY A 260 14.57 16.78 11.41
CA GLY A 260 15.49 16.52 10.32
C GLY A 260 14.94 15.42 9.41
N LEU A 261 15.29 15.50 8.13
CA LEU A 261 14.92 14.49 7.14
C LEU A 261 15.58 13.14 7.45
N ASN A 262 14.88 12.06 7.13
CA ASN A 262 15.48 10.72 7.16
C ASN A 262 16.64 10.65 6.16
N GLU A 263 17.67 9.85 6.48
CA GLU A 263 18.83 9.69 5.60
C GLU A 263 18.46 9.21 4.19
N ARG A 264 17.43 8.34 4.06
CA ARG A 264 16.95 7.86 2.76
C ARG A 264 16.38 8.95 1.85
N ASP A 265 15.88 10.04 2.45
CA ASP A 265 15.20 11.14 1.77
C ASP A 265 16.12 12.38 1.68
N SER A 266 17.32 12.32 2.26
CA SER A 266 18.32 13.38 2.18
C SER A 266 18.95 13.46 0.78
N ALA A 267 19.14 14.69 0.30
CA ALA A 267 19.80 14.96 -0.98
C ALA A 267 21.20 14.32 -1.08
N SER A 268 21.93 14.23 0.05
CA SER A 268 23.24 13.57 0.12
C SER A 268 23.22 12.12 -0.36
N ASN A 269 22.10 11.41 -0.14
CA ASN A 269 21.93 10.01 -0.51
C ASN A 269 21.21 9.85 -1.84
N LEU A 270 20.25 10.74 -2.14
CA LEU A 270 19.48 10.69 -3.39
C LEU A 270 20.31 11.07 -4.63
N ILE A 271 21.15 12.11 -4.52
CA ILE A 271 21.92 12.64 -5.67
C ILE A 271 22.93 11.61 -6.21
N PRO A 272 23.73 10.91 -5.39
CA PRO A 272 24.64 9.87 -5.87
C PRO A 272 23.91 8.73 -6.59
N GLN A 273 22.77 8.29 -6.07
CA GLN A 273 21.96 7.21 -6.68
C GLN A 273 21.46 7.61 -8.07
N PHE A 274 20.93 8.82 -8.22
CA PHE A 274 20.53 9.33 -9.53
C PHE A 274 21.72 9.46 -10.49
N ASN A 275 22.84 10.02 -10.01
CA ASN A 275 24.03 10.20 -10.83
C ASN A 275 24.63 8.87 -11.31
N HIS A 276 24.49 7.80 -10.53
CA HIS A 276 24.94 6.46 -10.93
C HIS A 276 24.25 5.99 -12.22
N TYR A 277 22.94 6.26 -12.38
CA TYR A 277 22.19 5.90 -13.59
C TYR A 277 22.27 6.97 -14.68
N PHE A 278 22.35 8.26 -14.33
CA PHE A 278 22.33 9.36 -15.29
C PHE A 278 23.68 9.59 -15.98
N LYS A 279 24.81 9.48 -15.27
CA LYS A 279 26.15 9.73 -15.85
C LYS A 279 26.48 8.79 -17.04
N PRO A 280 26.23 7.46 -16.96
CA PRO A 280 26.48 6.58 -18.10
C PRO A 280 25.60 6.90 -19.31
N GLU A 281 24.33 7.29 -19.11
CA GLU A 281 23.44 7.70 -20.21
C GLU A 281 23.92 9.00 -20.86
N LEU A 282 24.42 9.94 -20.06
CA LEU A 282 25.02 11.18 -20.56
C LEU A 282 26.28 10.90 -21.39
N GLN A 283 27.15 10.01 -20.92
CA GLN A 283 28.38 9.62 -21.64
C GLN A 283 28.05 8.93 -22.98
N LYS A 284 27.11 7.98 -22.99
CA LYS A 284 26.65 7.32 -24.23
C LYS A 284 26.16 8.33 -25.28
N CYS A 285 25.35 9.31 -24.87
CA CYS A 285 24.87 10.35 -25.79
C CYS A 285 26.01 11.26 -26.29
N GLN A 286 27.02 11.53 -25.47
CA GLN A 286 28.19 12.33 -25.87
C GLN A 286 29.08 11.57 -26.85
N ASP A 287 29.30 10.26 -26.64
CA ASP A 287 30.13 9.42 -27.49
C ASP A 287 29.46 9.17 -28.86
N GLU A 288 28.15 8.94 -28.89
CA GLU A 288 27.38 8.88 -30.13
C GLU A 288 27.38 10.22 -30.89
N GLY A 289 27.32 11.34 -30.15
CA GLY A 289 27.42 12.69 -30.71
C GLY A 289 28.79 13.02 -31.30
N ARG A 290 29.88 12.42 -30.78
CA ARG A 290 31.22 12.52 -31.37
C ARG A 290 31.40 11.64 -32.60
N LYS A 291 30.79 10.44 -32.63
CA LYS A 291 30.90 9.50 -33.77
C LYS A 291 30.08 9.91 -35.00
N LYS A 292 29.01 10.70 -34.85
CA LYS A 292 28.11 11.12 -35.96
C LYS A 292 28.41 12.50 -36.55
N GLN A 293 29.63 13.02 -36.37
CA GLN A 293 30.00 14.39 -36.75
C GLN A 293 29.85 14.70 -38.25
N ASP A 294 29.74 13.68 -39.12
CA ASP A 294 29.59 13.80 -40.58
C ASP A 294 28.14 13.68 -41.12
N SER A 295 27.12 13.49 -40.27
CA SER A 295 25.72 13.40 -40.75
C SER A 295 24.80 14.38 -40.02
N VAL A 296 23.97 15.10 -40.79
CA VAL A 296 22.95 16.06 -40.34
C VAL A 296 21.77 15.36 -39.67
N THR A 297 22.03 14.47 -38.69
CA THR A 297 20.99 13.82 -37.90
C THR A 297 20.94 14.40 -36.48
N LYS A 298 19.71 14.67 -36.01
CA LYS A 298 19.43 15.34 -34.72
C LYS A 298 20.20 14.69 -33.56
N ARG A 299 20.96 15.49 -32.81
CA ARG A 299 21.62 15.05 -31.56
C ARG A 299 20.59 14.43 -30.62
N HIS A 300 20.83 13.18 -30.22
CA HIS A 300 20.03 12.49 -29.21
C HIS A 300 20.26 13.16 -27.85
N GLN A 301 19.19 13.67 -27.23
CA GLN A 301 19.28 14.28 -25.91
C GLN A 301 19.19 13.20 -24.83
N PRO A 302 20.02 13.22 -23.79
CA PRO A 302 19.94 12.25 -22.70
C PRO A 302 18.59 12.38 -22.00
N SER A 303 17.90 11.26 -21.79
CA SER A 303 16.55 11.25 -21.23
C SER A 303 16.61 11.22 -19.70
N VAL A 304 16.42 12.38 -19.07
CA VAL A 304 16.38 12.50 -17.59
C VAL A 304 15.31 11.61 -16.97
N LEU A 305 14.17 11.44 -17.66
CA LEU A 305 13.05 10.61 -17.20
C LEU A 305 13.45 9.13 -17.08
N VAL A 306 14.25 8.59 -18.01
CA VAL A 306 14.65 7.18 -17.98
C VAL A 306 15.58 6.91 -16.79
N ALA A 307 16.55 7.80 -16.55
CA ALA A 307 17.40 7.73 -15.37
C ALA A 307 16.58 7.83 -14.06
N LEU A 308 15.56 8.69 -14.03
CA LEU A 308 14.65 8.83 -12.90
C LEU A 308 13.86 7.55 -12.62
N PHE A 309 13.26 6.96 -13.67
CA PHE A 309 12.54 5.69 -13.56
C PHE A 309 13.44 4.55 -13.10
N LYS A 310 14.68 4.47 -13.61
CA LYS A 310 15.64 3.45 -13.15
C LYS A 310 16.02 3.61 -11.68
N THR A 311 16.18 4.86 -11.23
CA THR A 311 16.54 5.18 -9.84
C THR A 311 15.41 4.80 -8.88
N TYR A 312 14.15 5.11 -9.22
CA TYR A 312 13.00 4.95 -8.33
C TYR A 312 12.07 3.78 -8.69
N LYS A 313 12.52 2.84 -9.53
CA LYS A 313 11.68 1.72 -10.04
C LYS A 313 10.96 0.94 -8.95
N PHE A 314 11.63 0.66 -7.83
CA PHE A 314 11.05 -0.12 -6.74
C PHE A 314 9.93 0.63 -6.02
N SER A 315 10.12 1.94 -5.78
CA SER A 315 9.09 2.81 -5.20
C SER A 315 7.90 2.99 -6.14
N PHE A 316 8.14 3.00 -7.45
CA PHE A 316 7.10 3.05 -8.46
C PHE A 316 6.28 1.75 -8.51
N ILE A 317 6.95 0.59 -8.54
CA ILE A 317 6.29 -0.72 -8.53
C ILE A 317 5.48 -0.94 -7.25
N SER A 318 6.02 -0.57 -6.07
CA SER A 318 5.27 -0.69 -4.82
C SER A 318 4.05 0.23 -4.78
N GLY A 319 4.15 1.45 -5.31
CA GLY A 319 3.00 2.34 -5.49
C GLY A 319 1.94 1.76 -6.42
N ALA A 320 2.36 1.16 -7.55
CA ALA A 320 1.45 0.52 -8.50
C ALA A 320 0.71 -0.67 -7.88
N LEU A 321 1.41 -1.51 -7.11
CA LEU A 321 0.81 -2.65 -6.41
C LEU A 321 -0.24 -2.21 -5.38
N LEU A 322 0.09 -1.21 -4.55
CA LEU A 322 -0.87 -0.66 -3.56
C LEU A 322 -2.11 -0.08 -4.24
N LYS A 323 -1.93 0.63 -5.35
CA LYS A 323 -3.05 1.19 -6.12
C LYS A 323 -3.93 0.09 -6.74
N LEU A 324 -3.31 -0.96 -7.28
CA LEU A 324 -4.03 -2.11 -7.82
C LEU A 324 -4.88 -2.80 -6.75
N ILE A 325 -4.33 -3.02 -5.55
CA ILE A 325 -5.08 -3.61 -4.42
C ILE A 325 -6.28 -2.73 -4.06
N PHE A 326 -6.09 -1.42 -3.97
CA PHE A 326 -7.19 -0.49 -3.71
C PHE A 326 -8.30 -0.60 -4.77
N ASP A 327 -7.93 -0.63 -6.06
CA ASP A 327 -8.91 -0.71 -7.15
C ASP A 327 -9.67 -2.04 -7.13
N LEU A 328 -9.02 -3.16 -6.77
CA LEU A 328 -9.68 -4.44 -6.59
C LEU A 328 -10.67 -4.43 -5.42
N LEU A 329 -10.28 -3.84 -4.28
CA LEU A 329 -11.15 -3.70 -3.11
C LEU A 329 -12.39 -2.86 -3.40
N GLN A 330 -12.30 -1.89 -4.32
CA GLN A 330 -13.41 -1.04 -4.70
C GLN A 330 -14.58 -1.83 -5.33
N PHE A 331 -14.32 -3.00 -5.93
CA PHE A 331 -15.36 -3.90 -6.45
C PHE A 331 -16.06 -4.75 -5.39
N VAL A 332 -15.43 -4.91 -4.22
CA VAL A 332 -16.00 -5.68 -3.11
C VAL A 332 -17.19 -4.95 -2.50
N ALA A 333 -17.13 -3.62 -2.39
CA ALA A 333 -18.19 -2.79 -1.81
C ALA A 333 -19.59 -2.99 -2.46
N PRO A 334 -19.77 -2.86 -3.80
CA PRO A 334 -21.07 -3.10 -4.42
C PRO A 334 -21.53 -4.57 -4.34
N ALA A 335 -20.61 -5.53 -4.31
CA ALA A 335 -20.95 -6.94 -4.13
C ALA A 335 -21.53 -7.21 -2.73
N LEU A 336 -20.91 -6.64 -1.68
CA LEU A 336 -21.43 -6.71 -0.31
C LEU A 336 -22.76 -5.99 -0.16
N LEU A 337 -22.92 -4.83 -0.80
CA LEU A 337 -24.18 -4.09 -0.78
C LEU A 337 -25.33 -4.90 -1.41
N LYS A 338 -25.06 -5.62 -2.51
CA LYS A 338 -26.04 -6.52 -3.13
C LYS A 338 -26.47 -7.64 -2.16
N GLN A 339 -25.52 -8.23 -1.43
CA GLN A 339 -25.85 -9.26 -0.44
C GLN A 339 -26.66 -8.70 0.72
N LEU A 340 -26.35 -7.48 1.18
CA LEU A 340 -27.12 -6.79 2.21
C LEU A 340 -28.58 -6.55 1.77
N ILE A 341 -28.78 -6.10 0.53
CA ILE A 341 -30.13 -5.92 -0.03
C ILE A 341 -30.87 -7.26 -0.11
N GLY A 342 -30.19 -8.34 -0.54
CA GLY A 342 -30.76 -9.69 -0.56
C GLY A 342 -31.18 -10.17 0.84
N PHE A 343 -30.37 -9.91 1.86
CA PHE A 343 -30.69 -10.21 3.26
C PHE A 343 -31.92 -9.44 3.75
N ILE A 344 -32.06 -8.16 3.39
CA ILE A 344 -33.23 -7.34 3.78
C ILE A 344 -34.52 -7.83 3.08
N GLN A 345 -34.42 -8.35 1.86
CA GLN A 345 -35.58 -8.85 1.11
C GLN A 345 -36.12 -10.17 1.67
N ASP A 346 -35.25 -11.03 2.21
CA ASP A 346 -35.62 -12.36 2.69
C ASP A 346 -35.71 -12.41 4.23
N ARG A 347 -36.93 -12.33 4.76
CA ARG A 347 -37.20 -12.32 6.21
C ARG A 347 -36.87 -13.65 6.92
N SER A 348 -36.55 -14.71 6.18
CA SER A 348 -36.22 -16.02 6.76
C SER A 348 -34.76 -16.14 7.21
N GLN A 349 -33.90 -15.17 6.86
CA GLN A 349 -32.47 -15.25 7.14
C GLN A 349 -32.12 -14.85 8.59
N PRO A 350 -31.15 -15.54 9.21
CA PRO A 350 -30.76 -15.29 10.59
C PRO A 350 -29.98 -13.98 10.75
N MET A 351 -30.19 -13.29 11.89
CA MET A 351 -29.69 -11.93 12.15
C MET A 351 -28.16 -11.80 12.05
N TRP A 352 -27.41 -12.85 12.40
CA TRP A 352 -25.95 -12.83 12.37
C TRP A 352 -25.39 -12.61 10.95
N VAL A 353 -26.10 -13.04 9.89
CA VAL A 353 -25.69 -12.83 8.49
C VAL A 353 -25.65 -11.34 8.19
N GLY A 354 -26.71 -10.62 8.59
CA GLY A 354 -26.78 -9.17 8.42
C GLY A 354 -25.67 -8.44 9.17
N ILE A 355 -25.41 -8.84 10.42
CA ILE A 355 -24.33 -8.26 11.24
C ILE A 355 -22.96 -8.54 10.61
N ALA A 356 -22.73 -9.75 10.11
CA ALA A 356 -21.48 -10.14 9.44
C ALA A 356 -21.26 -9.30 8.17
N ILE A 357 -22.27 -9.19 7.30
CA ILE A 357 -22.19 -8.38 6.07
C ILE A 357 -21.91 -6.91 6.40
N ALA A 358 -22.64 -6.32 7.36
CA ALA A 358 -22.43 -4.94 7.78
C ALA A 358 -21.00 -4.71 8.33
N SER A 359 -20.52 -5.64 9.15
CA SER A 359 -19.16 -5.59 9.69
C SER A 359 -18.10 -5.72 8.58
N SER A 360 -18.32 -6.60 7.60
CA SER A 360 -17.43 -6.73 6.44
C SER A 360 -17.40 -5.46 5.60
N ILE A 361 -18.53 -4.79 5.38
CA ILE A 361 -18.58 -3.50 4.67
C ILE A 361 -17.72 -2.45 5.39
N PHE A 362 -17.85 -2.35 6.71
CA PHE A 362 -17.06 -1.42 7.52
C PHE A 362 -15.56 -1.73 7.43
N ILE A 363 -15.17 -3.00 7.63
CA ILE A 363 -13.77 -3.43 7.59
C ILE A 363 -13.15 -3.15 6.22
N VAL A 364 -13.82 -3.54 5.13
CA VAL A 364 -13.34 -3.29 3.77
C VAL A 364 -13.17 -1.79 3.51
N ALA A 365 -14.10 -0.94 3.96
CA ALA A 365 -14.01 0.50 3.80
C ALA A 365 -12.80 1.10 4.55
N VAL A 366 -12.54 0.63 5.78
CA VAL A 366 -11.38 1.07 6.58
C VAL A 366 -10.07 0.66 5.88
N PHE A 367 -9.94 -0.60 5.46
CA PHE A 367 -8.75 -1.08 4.74
C PHE A 367 -8.55 -0.33 3.41
N GLN A 368 -9.62 -0.10 2.66
CA GLN A 368 -9.57 0.65 1.42
C GLN A 368 -9.06 2.08 1.66
N SER A 369 -9.54 2.77 2.69
CA SER A 369 -9.06 4.10 3.07
C SER A 369 -7.58 4.09 3.45
N MET A 370 -7.15 3.14 4.28
CA MET A 370 -5.74 3.01 4.70
C MET A 370 -4.80 2.80 3.51
N ILE A 371 -5.14 1.89 2.59
CA ILE A 371 -4.31 1.61 1.41
C ILE A 371 -4.21 2.84 0.51
N LEU A 372 -5.30 3.56 0.30
CA LEU A 372 -5.31 4.78 -0.51
C LEU A 372 -4.40 5.86 0.07
N HIS A 373 -4.47 6.11 1.37
CA HIS A 373 -3.63 7.10 2.03
C HIS A 373 -2.15 6.70 2.02
N GLN A 374 -1.86 5.41 2.20
CA GLN A 374 -0.49 4.91 2.11
C GLN A 374 0.08 5.05 0.68
N TYR A 375 -0.74 4.80 -0.34
CA TYR A 375 -0.40 5.07 -1.74
C TYR A 375 -0.06 6.55 -1.95
N PHE A 376 -0.93 7.47 -1.51
CA PHE A 376 -0.68 8.91 -1.67
C PHE A 376 0.59 9.35 -0.95
N HIS A 377 0.79 8.90 0.30
CA HIS A 377 1.99 9.24 1.06
C HIS A 377 3.28 8.78 0.37
N LEU A 378 3.31 7.56 -0.16
CA LEU A 378 4.44 7.03 -0.93
C LEU A 378 4.71 7.86 -2.20
N MET A 379 3.66 8.22 -2.95
CA MET A 379 3.81 9.00 -4.18
C MET A 379 4.19 10.46 -3.93
N PHE A 380 3.67 11.09 -2.86
CA PHE A 380 4.09 12.44 -2.46
C PHE A 380 5.57 12.45 -2.06
N ARG A 381 6.02 11.45 -1.28
CA ARG A 381 7.44 11.30 -0.95
C ARG A 381 8.31 11.12 -2.18
N LEU A 382 7.90 10.26 -3.10
CA LEU A 382 8.60 10.05 -4.37
C LEU A 382 8.69 11.36 -5.16
N GLY A 383 7.60 12.12 -5.28
CA GLY A 383 7.57 13.42 -5.95
C GLY A 383 8.53 14.43 -5.31
N MET A 384 8.59 14.48 -3.98
CA MET A 384 9.55 15.34 -3.27
C MET A 384 11.01 14.92 -3.53
N ASN A 385 11.30 13.62 -3.52
CA ASN A 385 12.64 13.09 -3.80
C ASN A 385 13.07 13.42 -5.25
N ILE A 386 12.17 13.29 -6.23
CA ILE A 386 12.37 13.70 -7.61
C ILE A 386 12.68 15.20 -7.69
N ARG A 387 11.91 16.05 -7.01
CA ARG A 387 12.17 17.50 -6.97
C ARG A 387 13.54 17.82 -6.42
N SER A 388 13.94 17.20 -5.31
CA SER A 388 15.25 17.42 -4.69
C SER A 388 16.40 17.06 -5.63
N VAL A 389 16.32 15.90 -6.29
CA VAL A 389 17.35 15.45 -7.24
C VAL A 389 17.42 16.37 -8.46
N LEU A 390 16.27 16.70 -9.06
CA LEU A 390 16.24 17.50 -10.27
C LEU A 390 16.67 18.95 -10.01
N THR A 391 16.29 19.52 -8.86
CA THR A 391 16.73 20.86 -8.44
C THR A 391 18.25 20.88 -8.24
N SER A 392 18.80 19.87 -7.58
CA SER A 392 20.25 19.75 -7.42
C SER A 392 20.96 19.57 -8.76
N ALA A 393 20.42 18.77 -9.67
CA ALA A 393 21.01 18.55 -10.99
C ALA A 393 21.04 19.84 -11.83
N VAL A 394 19.95 20.61 -11.82
CA VAL A 394 19.87 21.92 -12.50
C VAL A 394 20.83 22.92 -11.85
N TYR A 395 20.89 22.97 -10.52
CA TYR A 395 21.82 23.84 -9.79
C TYR A 395 23.29 23.53 -10.11
N SER A 396 23.69 22.25 -10.04
CA SER A 396 25.05 21.83 -10.39
C SER A 396 25.38 22.11 -11.86
N LYS A 397 24.40 22.00 -12.76
CA LYS A 397 24.60 22.32 -14.18
C LYS A 397 24.73 23.82 -14.42
N ALA A 398 23.95 24.64 -13.72
CA ALA A 398 24.00 26.10 -13.80
C ALA A 398 25.36 26.65 -13.33
N MET A 399 25.93 26.07 -12.27
CA MET A 399 27.26 26.44 -11.75
C MET A 399 28.42 26.06 -12.69
N ASN A 400 28.23 25.04 -13.54
CA ASN A 400 29.23 24.54 -14.46
C ASN A 400 28.97 24.94 -15.93
N LEU A 401 28.12 25.96 -16.16
CA LEU A 401 27.73 26.39 -17.49
C LEU A 401 28.80 27.33 -18.10
N SER A 402 29.18 27.10 -19.37
CA SER A 402 30.12 28.00 -20.06
C SER A 402 29.49 29.37 -20.32
N ASN A 403 30.31 30.42 -20.42
CA ASN A 403 29.82 31.78 -20.69
C ASN A 403 29.00 31.88 -22.00
N ASN A 404 29.36 31.12 -23.03
CA ASN A 404 28.58 31.07 -24.29
C ASN A 404 27.21 30.43 -24.11
N ALA A 405 27.10 29.35 -23.33
CA ALA A 405 25.81 28.74 -23.02
C ALA A 405 24.98 29.61 -22.05
N ARG A 406 25.63 30.37 -21.15
CA ARG A 406 24.97 31.31 -20.23
C ARG A 406 24.37 32.53 -20.92
N LYS A 407 24.85 32.90 -22.11
CA LYS A 407 24.20 33.92 -22.95
C LYS A 407 22.86 33.46 -23.52
N ASN A 408 22.67 32.15 -23.71
CA ASN A 408 21.47 31.59 -24.33
C ASN A 408 20.32 31.37 -23.33
N ARG A 409 20.59 31.42 -22.01
CA ARG A 409 19.60 31.22 -20.95
C ARG A 409 19.79 32.23 -19.85
N THR A 410 18.77 33.02 -19.58
CA THR A 410 18.76 34.01 -18.51
C THR A 410 18.72 33.34 -17.14
N THR A 411 19.25 34.01 -16.12
CA THR A 411 19.17 33.52 -14.72
C THR A 411 17.72 33.32 -14.29
N GLY A 412 16.80 34.19 -14.76
CA GLY A 412 15.36 34.08 -14.49
C GLY A 412 14.75 32.79 -15.06
N GLU A 413 15.11 32.39 -16.29
CA GLU A 413 14.65 31.12 -16.87
C GLU A 413 15.13 29.90 -16.07
N ILE A 414 16.37 29.93 -15.56
CA ILE A 414 16.91 28.82 -14.75
C ILE A 414 16.19 28.73 -13.40
N VAL A 415 15.91 29.87 -12.76
CA VAL A 415 15.14 29.91 -11.51
C VAL A 415 13.69 29.48 -11.73
N ASN A 416 13.07 29.88 -12.83
CA ASN A 416 11.73 29.43 -13.21
C ASN A 416 11.70 27.92 -13.44
N LEU A 417 12.71 27.37 -14.12
CA LEU A 417 12.85 25.93 -14.31
C LEU A 417 12.89 25.20 -12.95
N MET A 418 13.68 25.69 -11.98
CA MET A 418 13.80 25.06 -10.66
C MET A 418 12.54 25.19 -9.78
N SER A 419 11.77 26.27 -9.93
CA SER A 419 10.65 26.58 -9.03
C SER A 419 9.29 26.17 -9.60
N VAL A 420 9.06 26.32 -10.91
CA VAL A 420 7.77 26.08 -11.56
C VAL A 420 7.76 24.73 -12.27
N ASP A 421 8.70 24.50 -13.19
CA ASP A 421 8.68 23.30 -14.03
C ASP A 421 8.98 22.02 -13.23
N ILE A 422 9.96 22.06 -12.32
CA ILE A 422 10.24 20.92 -11.42
C ILE A 422 9.06 20.68 -10.47
N GLN A 423 8.41 21.73 -9.96
CA GLN A 423 7.24 21.57 -9.10
C GLN A 423 6.09 20.88 -9.86
N ARG A 424 5.84 21.26 -11.12
CA ARG A 424 4.86 20.55 -11.95
C ARG A 424 5.20 19.06 -12.10
N LEU A 425 6.47 18.71 -12.26
CA LEU A 425 6.90 17.30 -12.31
C LEU A 425 6.67 16.57 -10.98
N GLN A 426 6.92 17.23 -9.84
CA GLN A 426 6.56 16.71 -8.52
C GLN A 426 5.05 16.42 -8.44
N ASP A 427 4.22 17.40 -8.80
CA ASP A 427 2.76 17.27 -8.71
C ASP A 427 2.25 16.16 -9.64
N MET A 428 2.77 16.09 -10.86
CA MET A 428 2.46 15.02 -11.82
C MET A 428 2.76 13.63 -11.27
N THR A 429 3.85 13.46 -10.51
CA THR A 429 4.26 12.15 -9.95
C THR A 429 3.14 11.47 -9.16
N THR A 430 2.34 12.25 -8.44
CA THR A 430 1.22 11.74 -7.64
C THR A 430 0.07 11.17 -8.48
N PHE A 431 -0.06 11.68 -9.71
CA PHE A 431 -1.06 11.27 -10.68
C PHE A 431 -0.48 10.35 -11.77
N VAL A 432 0.81 10.05 -11.78
CA VAL A 432 1.41 9.16 -12.81
C VAL A 432 0.72 7.80 -12.81
N MET A 433 0.29 7.27 -11.66
CA MET A 433 -0.47 6.00 -11.65
C MET A 433 -1.89 6.13 -12.21
N LEU A 434 -2.48 7.33 -12.18
CA LEU A 434 -3.71 7.60 -12.93
C LEU A 434 -3.46 7.54 -14.44
N PHE A 435 -2.23 7.81 -14.89
CA PHE A 435 -1.82 7.63 -16.28
C PHE A 435 -1.28 6.23 -16.58
N TRP A 436 -0.75 5.47 -15.61
CA TRP A 436 -0.33 4.07 -15.81
C TRP A 436 -1.50 3.16 -16.18
N SER A 437 -2.73 3.58 -15.87
CA SER A 437 -3.95 3.00 -16.38
C SER A 437 -4.14 3.22 -17.90
N ALA A 438 -3.51 4.26 -18.49
CA ALA A 438 -3.67 4.61 -19.91
C ALA A 438 -2.88 3.74 -20.92
N PRO A 439 -1.58 3.38 -20.73
CA PRO A 439 -0.85 2.56 -21.69
C PRO A 439 -1.08 1.04 -21.50
N LEU A 440 -1.55 0.58 -20.33
CA LEU A 440 -2.07 -0.78 -20.16
C LEU A 440 -3.58 -0.79 -20.43
N GLN A 441 -3.93 -0.63 -21.70
CA GLN A 441 -5.31 -0.81 -22.20
C GLN A 441 -5.93 -2.12 -21.68
N ALA A 442 -5.13 -3.15 -21.38
CA ALA A 442 -5.57 -4.40 -20.75
C ALA A 442 -6.03 -4.28 -19.28
N MET A 443 -5.43 -3.46 -18.41
CA MET A 443 -5.85 -3.37 -17.00
C MET A 443 -7.09 -2.50 -16.83
N VAL A 444 -7.18 -1.39 -17.58
CA VAL A 444 -8.41 -0.57 -17.62
C VAL A 444 -9.54 -1.32 -18.30
N LEU A 445 -9.28 -2.05 -19.39
CA LEU A 445 -10.28 -2.95 -19.94
C LEU A 445 -10.64 -4.00 -18.91
N VAL A 446 -9.72 -4.62 -18.17
CA VAL A 446 -10.11 -5.58 -17.11
C VAL A 446 -10.96 -4.91 -16.04
N GLN A 447 -10.65 -3.71 -15.55
CA GLN A 447 -11.46 -3.03 -14.53
C GLN A 447 -12.83 -2.60 -15.06
N VAL A 448 -12.88 -1.99 -16.25
CA VAL A 448 -14.14 -1.55 -16.89
C VAL A 448 -14.95 -2.76 -17.36
N LEU A 449 -14.32 -3.79 -17.91
CA LEU A 449 -14.96 -5.05 -18.29
C LEU A 449 -15.46 -5.77 -17.05
N LEU A 450 -14.69 -5.85 -15.97
CA LEU A 450 -15.14 -6.42 -14.70
C LEU A 450 -16.32 -5.62 -14.16
N SER A 451 -16.26 -4.28 -14.19
CA SER A 451 -17.37 -3.40 -13.81
C SER A 451 -18.61 -3.68 -14.63
N ILE A 452 -18.47 -3.74 -15.96
CA ILE A 452 -19.56 -4.00 -16.91
C ILE A 452 -20.09 -5.42 -16.75
N VAL A 453 -19.24 -6.43 -16.51
CA VAL A 453 -19.65 -7.82 -16.25
C VAL A 453 -20.44 -7.91 -14.94
N PHE A 454 -19.96 -7.26 -13.87
CA PHE A 454 -20.70 -7.18 -12.61
C PHE A 454 -22.03 -6.46 -12.78
N LEU A 455 -22.04 -5.32 -13.47
CA LEU A 455 -23.23 -4.53 -13.70
C LEU A 455 -24.23 -5.27 -14.61
N TRP A 456 -23.76 -5.96 -15.64
CA TRP A 456 -24.56 -6.80 -16.53
C TRP A 456 -25.19 -7.97 -15.77
N ARG A 457 -24.46 -8.57 -14.83
CA ARG A 457 -25.00 -9.63 -13.96
C ARG A 457 -26.06 -9.11 -12.98
N ILE A 458 -26.11 -7.81 -12.70
CA ILE A 458 -27.10 -7.20 -11.79
C ILE A 458 -28.31 -6.65 -12.57
N LEU A 459 -28.07 -5.92 -13.67
CA LEU A 459 -29.08 -5.11 -14.39
C LEU A 459 -29.38 -5.62 -15.81
N GLY A 460 -28.65 -6.60 -16.33
CA GLY A 460 -28.83 -7.14 -17.68
C GLY A 460 -28.54 -6.12 -18.79
N VAL A 461 -29.37 -6.13 -19.84
CA VAL A 461 -29.16 -5.34 -21.08
C VAL A 461 -29.26 -3.82 -20.84
N ALA A 462 -29.91 -3.38 -19.75
CA ALA A 462 -30.06 -1.97 -19.41
C ALA A 462 -28.71 -1.22 -19.25
N VAL A 463 -27.62 -1.95 -18.99
CA VAL A 463 -26.26 -1.41 -18.86
C VAL A 463 -25.76 -0.71 -20.13
N ILE A 464 -26.20 -1.16 -21.31
CA ILE A 464 -25.74 -0.61 -22.60
C ILE A 464 -26.12 0.88 -22.72
N ALA A 465 -27.31 1.27 -22.27
CA ALA A 465 -27.75 2.66 -22.32
C ALA A 465 -26.85 3.58 -21.45
N GLY A 466 -26.47 3.11 -20.26
CA GLY A 466 -25.54 3.84 -19.38
C GLY A 466 -24.14 3.96 -19.97
N LEU A 467 -23.65 2.91 -20.65
CA LEU A 467 -22.34 2.92 -21.32
C LEU A 467 -22.30 3.95 -22.46
N VAL A 468 -23.37 4.05 -23.26
CA VAL A 468 -23.46 5.03 -24.35
C VAL A 468 -23.36 6.46 -23.80
N ILE A 469 -24.08 6.77 -22.72
CA ILE A 469 -24.03 8.10 -22.08
C ILE A 469 -22.63 8.39 -21.51
N LEU A 470 -22.00 7.41 -20.87
CA LEU A 470 -20.64 7.55 -20.32
C LEU A 470 -19.62 7.84 -21.44
N VAL A 471 -19.67 7.08 -22.53
CA VAL A 471 -18.79 7.27 -23.69
C VAL A 471 -19.04 8.63 -24.35
N ALA A 472 -20.30 9.09 -24.44
CA ALA A 472 -20.66 10.40 -24.97
C ALA A 472 -20.19 11.58 -24.07
N MET A 473 -20.09 11.37 -22.75
CA MET A 473 -19.55 12.37 -21.82
C MET A 473 -18.06 12.64 -22.02
N VAL A 474 -17.29 11.66 -22.52
CA VAL A 474 -15.83 11.83 -22.77
C VAL A 474 -15.54 12.92 -23.82
N PRO A 475 -16.07 12.88 -25.06
CA PRO A 475 -15.85 13.93 -26.04
C PRO A 475 -16.48 15.26 -25.61
N PHE A 476 -17.60 15.23 -24.87
CA PHE A 476 -18.22 16.44 -24.33
C PHE A 476 -17.31 17.16 -23.33
N ASN A 477 -16.76 16.43 -22.35
CA ASN A 477 -15.79 16.98 -21.39
C ASN A 477 -14.50 17.45 -22.08
N SER A 478 -14.05 16.74 -23.13
CA SER A 478 -12.90 17.15 -23.95
C SER A 478 -13.16 18.48 -24.67
N TYR A 479 -14.32 18.62 -25.31
CA TYR A 479 -14.73 19.87 -25.97
C TYR A 479 -14.78 21.05 -24.99
N ILE A 480 -15.41 20.86 -23.83
CA ILE A 480 -15.45 21.87 -22.76
C ILE A 480 -14.03 22.21 -22.31
N SER A 481 -13.16 21.22 -22.12
CA SER A 481 -11.77 21.44 -21.68
C SER A 481 -10.97 22.27 -22.69
N VAL A 482 -11.17 22.04 -24.00
CA VAL A 482 -10.53 22.85 -25.05
C VAL A 482 -11.04 24.28 -25.02
N LYS A 483 -12.36 24.49 -24.92
CA LYS A 483 -12.94 25.84 -24.81
C LYS A 483 -12.50 26.55 -23.53
N MET A 484 -12.47 25.84 -22.40
CA MET A 484 -12.00 26.37 -21.14
C MET A 484 -10.52 26.78 -21.24
N ARG A 485 -9.68 26.00 -21.95
CA ARG A 485 -8.29 26.37 -22.22
C ARG A 485 -8.17 27.63 -23.09
N GLU A 486 -8.97 27.76 -24.15
CA GLU A 486 -9.00 28.97 -24.99
C GLU A 486 -9.39 30.22 -24.18
N CYS A 487 -10.44 30.11 -23.37
CA CYS A 487 -10.85 31.18 -22.45
C CYS A 487 -9.76 31.48 -21.42
N GLN A 488 -9.13 30.46 -20.84
CA GLN A 488 -8.06 30.62 -19.85
C GLN A 488 -6.84 31.32 -20.46
N VAL A 489 -6.47 31.03 -21.71
CA VAL A 489 -5.38 31.75 -22.41
C VAL A 489 -5.73 33.22 -22.61
N THR A 490 -6.96 33.51 -23.02
CA THR A 490 -7.43 34.90 -23.22
C THR A 490 -7.46 35.67 -21.89
N GLN A 491 -7.96 35.04 -20.83
CA GLN A 491 -7.98 35.59 -19.48
C GLN A 491 -6.57 35.87 -18.95
N MET A 492 -5.62 34.96 -19.18
CA MET A 492 -4.22 35.17 -18.77
C MET A 492 -3.60 36.38 -19.48
N ARG A 493 -3.94 36.62 -20.76
CA ARG A 493 -3.49 37.82 -21.49
C ARG A 493 -3.97 39.13 -20.81
N HIS A 494 -5.26 39.23 -20.49
CA HIS A 494 -5.80 40.41 -19.81
C HIS A 494 -5.24 40.57 -18.38
N LYS A 495 -4.99 39.45 -17.69
CA LYS A 495 -4.38 39.45 -16.37
C LYS A 495 -2.93 39.96 -16.41
N ASP A 496 -2.16 39.60 -17.43
CA ASP A 496 -0.79 40.07 -17.65
C ASP A 496 -0.75 41.56 -18.01
N GLU A 497 -1.63 42.03 -18.90
CA GLU A 497 -1.80 43.45 -19.22
C GLU A 497 -2.11 44.27 -17.95
N ARG A 498 -3.03 43.78 -17.12
CA ARG A 498 -3.38 44.40 -15.84
C ARG A 498 -2.20 44.44 -14.88
N MET A 499 -1.43 43.35 -14.76
CA MET A 499 -0.29 43.26 -13.85
C MET A 499 0.85 44.17 -14.30
N LYS A 500 1.07 44.30 -15.62
CA LYS A 500 2.03 45.23 -16.21
C LYS A 500 1.65 46.69 -15.93
N LEU A 501 0.41 47.10 -16.22
CA LEU A 501 -0.06 48.45 -15.93
C LEU A 501 0.07 48.78 -14.44
N MET A 502 -0.30 47.85 -13.56
CA MET A 502 -0.15 48.05 -12.12
C MET A 502 1.32 48.22 -11.69
N SER A 503 2.24 47.46 -12.28
CA SER A 503 3.68 47.61 -12.05
C SER A 503 4.20 48.97 -12.51
N GLU A 504 3.77 49.44 -13.68
CA GLU A 504 4.14 50.76 -14.22
C GLU A 504 3.62 51.90 -13.32
N ILE A 505 2.37 51.81 -12.84
CA ILE A 505 1.80 52.78 -11.89
C ILE A 505 2.57 52.79 -10.57
N LEU A 506 2.90 51.62 -10.01
CA LEU A 506 3.62 51.52 -8.74
C LEU A 506 5.05 52.06 -8.84
N ASN A 507 5.77 51.75 -9.92
CA ASN A 507 7.11 52.29 -10.16
C ASN A 507 7.08 53.81 -10.44
N GLY A 508 6.02 54.31 -11.07
CA GLY A 508 5.81 55.72 -11.37
C GLY A 508 5.08 56.53 -10.30
N ILE A 509 4.78 55.96 -9.12
CA ILE A 509 3.78 56.50 -8.19
C ILE A 509 4.05 57.95 -7.75
N LYS A 510 5.32 58.34 -7.63
CA LYS A 510 5.71 59.70 -7.23
C LYS A 510 5.33 60.72 -8.30
N VAL A 511 5.57 60.41 -9.57
CA VAL A 511 5.21 61.27 -10.71
C VAL A 511 3.68 61.38 -10.81
N LEU A 512 2.98 60.25 -10.69
CA LEU A 512 1.51 60.22 -10.72
C LEU A 512 0.85 61.07 -9.63
N LYS A 513 1.41 61.09 -8.41
CA LYS A 513 0.94 61.95 -7.32
C LYS A 513 1.25 63.42 -7.54
N LEU A 514 2.43 63.75 -8.08
CA LEU A 514 2.81 65.14 -8.38
C LEU A 514 1.91 65.79 -9.42
N TYR A 515 1.43 65.01 -10.40
CA TYR A 515 0.50 65.48 -11.45
C TYR A 515 -0.98 65.21 -11.15
N ALA A 516 -1.32 64.64 -9.98
CA ALA A 516 -2.69 64.23 -9.61
C ALA A 516 -3.39 63.32 -10.65
N TRP A 517 -2.62 62.46 -11.35
CA TRP A 517 -3.12 61.55 -12.40
C TRP A 517 -3.72 60.24 -11.88
N GLU A 518 -3.80 60.07 -10.57
CA GLU A 518 -4.29 58.86 -9.90
C GLU A 518 -5.71 58.46 -10.31
N LYS A 519 -6.65 59.41 -10.44
CA LYS A 519 -8.01 59.12 -10.91
C LYS A 519 -8.06 58.62 -12.36
N SER A 520 -7.23 59.20 -13.24
CA SER A 520 -7.17 58.82 -14.66
C SER A 520 -6.65 57.39 -14.82
N MET A 521 -5.56 57.05 -14.13
CA MET A 521 -5.04 55.67 -14.18
C MET A 521 -5.97 54.66 -13.48
N GLN A 522 -6.71 55.08 -12.46
CA GLN A 522 -7.72 54.24 -11.82
C GLN A 522 -8.87 53.89 -12.78
N SER A 523 -9.34 54.84 -13.60
CA SER A 523 -10.34 54.56 -14.63
C SER A 523 -9.81 53.61 -15.72
N THR A 524 -8.57 53.79 -16.19
CA THR A 524 -7.95 52.89 -17.16
C THR A 524 -7.83 51.46 -16.60
N ARG A 525 -7.46 51.33 -15.32
CA ARG A 525 -7.42 50.03 -14.65
C ARG A 525 -8.82 49.39 -14.57
N GLN A 526 -9.86 50.17 -14.26
CA GLN A 526 -11.23 49.66 -14.17
C GLN A 526 -11.73 49.14 -15.52
N GLN A 527 -11.44 49.84 -16.62
CA GLN A 527 -11.79 49.37 -17.96
C GLN A 527 -11.14 48.01 -18.29
N ILE A 528 -9.87 47.82 -17.93
CA ILE A 528 -9.19 46.52 -18.12
C ILE A 528 -9.79 45.42 -17.23
N VAL A 529 -10.29 45.77 -16.05
CA VAL A 529 -10.96 44.82 -15.14
C VAL A 529 -12.34 44.41 -15.67
N GLU A 530 -13.09 45.31 -16.30
CA GLU A 530 -14.39 45.00 -16.90
C GLU A 530 -14.30 44.17 -18.19
N LEU A 531 -13.18 44.30 -18.92
CA LEU A 531 -12.90 43.50 -20.12
C LEU A 531 -12.35 42.10 -19.81
N SER A 532 -11.86 41.90 -18.58
CA SER A 532 -11.27 40.66 -18.06
C SER A 532 -12.32 39.74 -17.43
#